data_AF-A0A814J512-F1
#
_entry.id   AF-A0A814J512-F1
#
_cell.length_a   1.000
_cell.length_b   1.000
_cell.length_c   1.000
_cell.angle_alpha   90.00
_cell.angle_beta   90.00
_cell.angle_gamma   90.00
#
_symmetry.space_group_name_H-M   'P 1'
#
loop_
_entity.id
_entity.type
_entity.pdbx_description
1 polymer ?
#
loop_
_entity_poly.entity_id
_entity_poly.type
_entity_poly.pdbx_seq_one_letter_code
_entity_poly.pdbx_strand_id
1 'polypeptide(L)'
;MYAEREKERQEKQQAIDNRISTISESDIEAEVNKIWASNGLSTKRKRISKLDRENARKHISKRIRQEEENNVHLRYLERHRDFL
;
A
#
# COMPACT_ATOMS: atom_id res chain seq x y z
N MET A 1 21.33 16.45 -11.01
CA MET A 1 20.08 16.22 -11.76
C MET A 1 19.77 14.74 -12.06
N TYR A 2 20.48 14.01 -12.93
CA TYR A 2 20.10 12.60 -13.22
C TYR A 2 20.36 11.64 -12.04
N ALA A 3 21.52 11.77 -11.37
CA ALA A 3 21.85 10.94 -10.22
C ALA A 3 20.91 11.13 -9.02
N GLU A 4 20.45 12.37 -8.78
CA GLU A 4 19.51 12.68 -7.69
C GLU A 4 18.12 12.10 -7.95
N ARG A 5 17.62 12.18 -9.19
CA ARG A 5 16.32 11.57 -9.56
C ARG A 5 16.34 10.06 -9.45
N GLU A 6 17.45 9.43 -9.82
CA GLU A 6 17.61 7.98 -9.69
C GLU A 6 17.68 7.54 -8.23
N LYS A 7 18.39 8.31 -7.39
CA LYS A 7 18.46 8.08 -5.94
C LYS A 7 17.09 8.22 -5.27
N GLU A 8 16.33 9.26 -5.59
CA GLU A 8 14.97 9.47 -5.06
C GLU A 8 14.02 8.32 -5.48
N ARG A 9 14.16 7.82 -6.72
CA ARG A 9 13.42 6.64 -7.19
C ARG A 9 13.76 5.39 -6.39
N GLN A 10 15.04 5.14 -6.14
CA GLN A 10 15.50 3.98 -5.36
C GLN A 10 15.03 4.06 -3.91
N GLU A 11 15.15 5.23 -3.27
CA GLU A 11 14.68 5.45 -1.90
C GLU A 11 13.17 5.23 -1.79
N LYS A 12 12.38 5.72 -2.76
CA LYS A 12 10.93 5.46 -2.84
C LYS A 12 10.64 3.97 -2.98
N GLN A 13 11.33 3.28 -3.88
CA GLN A 13 11.12 1.84 -4.10
C GLN A 13 11.48 1.04 -2.84
N GLN A 14 12.59 1.38 -2.19
CA GLN A 14 13.01 0.75 -0.94
C GLN A 14 11.98 0.96 0.19
N ALA A 15 11.40 2.17 0.31
CA ALA A 15 10.36 2.44 1.30
C ALA A 15 9.10 1.59 1.05
N ILE A 16 8.67 1.47 -0.20
CA ILE A 16 7.55 0.60 -0.59
C ILE A 16 7.85 -0.86 -0.24
N ASP A 17 9.03 -1.36 -0.61
CA ASP A 17 9.40 -2.77 -0.39
C ASP A 17 9.55 -3.10 1.10
N ASN A 18 10.08 -2.18 1.90
CA ASN A 18 10.13 -2.31 3.35
C ASN A 18 8.73 -2.41 3.95
N ARG A 19 7.79 -1.55 3.53
CA ARG A 19 6.40 -1.60 4.03
C ARG A 19 5.69 -2.88 3.60
N ILE A 20 5.89 -3.32 2.36
CA ILE A 20 5.31 -4.58 1.86
C ILE A 20 5.88 -5.79 2.62
N SER A 21 7.17 -5.80 2.94
CA SER A 21 7.79 -6.92 3.67
C SER A 21 7.31 -7.02 5.12
N THR A 22 6.90 -5.91 5.73
CA THR A 22 6.30 -5.88 7.07
C THR A 22 4.84 -6.30 7.14
N ILE A 23 4.17 -6.56 5.99
CA ILE A 23 2.77 -7.01 5.99
C ILE A 23 2.69 -8.37 6.70
N SER A 24 2.04 -8.37 7.86
CA SER A 24 1.85 -9.57 8.65
C SER A 24 0.66 -10.39 8.16
N GLU A 25 0.58 -11.64 8.59
CA GLU A 25 -0.60 -12.48 8.31
C GLU A 25 -1.87 -11.88 8.95
N SER A 26 -1.75 -11.21 10.09
CA SER A 26 -2.89 -10.54 10.74
C SER A 26 -3.44 -9.36 9.91
N ASP A 27 -2.58 -8.61 9.23
CA ASP A 27 -3.00 -7.54 8.33
C ASP A 27 -3.77 -8.09 7.13
N ILE A 28 -3.32 -9.24 6.62
CA ILE A 28 -3.97 -9.94 5.50
C ILE A 28 -5.35 -10.43 5.91
N GLU A 29 -5.48 -11.06 7.08
CA GLU A 29 -6.77 -11.54 7.59
C GLU A 29 -7.74 -10.38 7.84
N ALA A 30 -7.27 -9.27 8.42
CA ALA A 30 -8.07 -8.07 8.61
C ALA A 30 -8.55 -7.50 7.26
N GLU A 31 -7.68 -7.46 6.26
CA GLU A 31 -8.04 -6.95 4.94
C GLU A 31 -9.03 -7.88 4.21
N VAL A 32 -8.85 -9.21 4.31
CA VAL A 32 -9.83 -10.18 3.79
C VAL A 32 -11.21 -9.93 4.39
N ASN A 33 -11.27 -9.79 5.72
CA ASN A 33 -12.53 -9.53 6.42
C ASN A 33 -13.18 -8.22 5.97
N LYS A 34 -12.38 -7.17 5.75
CA LYS A 34 -12.85 -5.89 5.22
C LYS A 34 -13.44 -6.04 3.82
N ILE A 35 -12.76 -6.75 2.92
CA ILE A 35 -13.23 -7.02 1.54
C ILE A 35 -14.51 -7.86 1.56
N TRP A 36 -14.60 -8.85 2.44
CA TRP A 36 -15.81 -9.65 2.58
C TRP A 36 -16.97 -8.83 3.14
N ALA A 37 -16.73 -7.96 4.11
CA ALA A 37 -17.73 -7.06 4.65
C ALA A 37 -18.27 -6.11 3.58
N SER A 38 -17.40 -5.50 2.76
CA SER A 38 -17.83 -4.62 1.66
C SER A 38 -18.66 -5.35 0.60
N ASN A 39 -18.40 -6.64 0.40
CA ASN A 39 -19.11 -7.46 -0.58
C ASN A 39 -20.34 -8.19 0.01
N GLY A 40 -20.69 -7.95 1.28
CA GLY A 40 -21.80 -8.63 1.95
C GLY A 40 -21.57 -10.14 2.19
N LEU A 41 -20.33 -10.58 2.19
CA LEU A 41 -19.92 -12.00 2.34
C LEU A 41 -19.47 -12.36 3.75
N SER A 42 -19.36 -11.38 4.67
CA SER A 42 -18.83 -11.54 6.03
C SER A 42 -19.54 -12.66 6.83
N THR A 43 -20.84 -12.87 6.65
CA THR A 43 -21.61 -13.92 7.35
C THR A 43 -21.60 -15.28 6.65
N LYS A 44 -21.12 -15.37 5.41
CA LYS A 44 -21.22 -16.58 4.57
C LYS A 44 -19.94 -17.42 4.53
N ARG A 45 -18.77 -16.84 4.81
CA ARG A 45 -17.48 -17.55 4.69
C ARG A 45 -16.89 -17.91 6.05
N LYS A 46 -16.67 -19.20 6.28
CA LYS A 46 -16.10 -19.76 7.52
C LYS A 46 -14.58 -19.93 7.49
N ARG A 47 -13.94 -19.87 6.32
CA ARG A 47 -12.50 -20.10 6.14
C ARG A 47 -11.93 -19.15 5.10
N ILE A 48 -10.76 -18.58 5.38
CA ILE A 48 -9.99 -17.75 4.46
C ILE A 48 -9.23 -18.66 3.50
N SER A 49 -9.47 -18.54 2.20
CA SER A 49 -8.76 -19.32 1.19
C SER A 49 -7.39 -18.70 0.85
N LYS A 50 -6.51 -19.48 0.23
CA LYS A 50 -5.22 -18.97 -0.30
C LYS A 50 -5.43 -17.82 -1.29
N LEU A 51 -6.48 -17.90 -2.11
CA LEU A 51 -6.83 -16.86 -3.08
C LEU A 51 -7.28 -15.56 -2.38
N ASP A 52 -8.06 -15.67 -1.31
CA ASP A 52 -8.47 -14.49 -0.52
C ASP A 52 -7.24 -13.78 0.06
N ARG A 53 -6.29 -14.54 0.63
CA ARG A 53 -5.02 -14.00 1.13
C ARG A 53 -4.21 -13.31 0.05
N GLU A 54 -4.09 -13.92 -1.13
CA GLU A 54 -3.35 -13.34 -2.25
C GLU A 54 -3.99 -12.03 -2.73
N ASN A 55 -5.32 -12.00 -2.83
CA ASN A 55 -6.06 -10.80 -3.21
C ASN A 55 -5.91 -9.69 -2.17
N ALA A 56 -5.99 -10.02 -0.88
CA ALA A 56 -5.74 -9.06 0.21
C ALA A 56 -4.30 -8.52 0.16
N ARG A 57 -3.28 -9.38 -0.01
CA ARG A 57 -1.89 -8.94 -0.19
C ARG A 57 -1.76 -7.96 -1.36
N LYS A 58 -2.34 -8.27 -2.53
CA LYS A 58 -2.33 -7.37 -3.70
C LYS A 58 -3.00 -6.04 -3.39
N HIS A 59 -4.12 -6.05 -2.67
CA HIS A 59 -4.85 -4.84 -2.31
C HIS A 59 -4.05 -3.95 -1.34
N ILE A 60 -3.46 -4.53 -0.29
CA ILE A 60 -2.58 -3.81 0.65
C ILE A 60 -1.38 -3.22 -0.10
N SER A 61 -0.67 -4.03 -0.91
CA SER A 61 0.48 -3.56 -1.68
C SER A 61 0.14 -2.42 -2.64
N LYS A 62 -1.02 -2.48 -3.32
CA LYS A 62 -1.50 -1.41 -4.20
C LYS A 62 -1.72 -0.12 -3.42
N ARG A 63 -2.35 -0.20 -2.25
CA ARG A 63 -2.60 0.97 -1.39
C ARG A 63 -1.31 1.58 -0.84
N ILE A 64 -0.36 0.77 -0.39
CA ILE A 64 0.97 1.25 0.03
C ILE A 64 1.64 2.05 -1.09
N ARG A 65 1.62 1.53 -2.33
CA ARG A 65 2.19 2.25 -3.49
C ARG A 65 1.50 3.59 -3.72
N GLN A 66 0.17 3.62 -3.64
CA GLN A 66 -0.62 4.84 -3.82
C GLN A 66 -0.33 5.88 -2.72
N GLU A 67 -0.26 5.45 -1.46
CA GLU A 67 0.10 6.30 -0.34
C GLU A 67 1.49 6.91 -0.52
N GLU A 68 2.45 6.13 -1.02
CA GLU A 68 3.80 6.62 -1.23
C GLU A 68 3.93 7.55 -2.45
N GLU A 69 3.08 7.38 -3.47
CA GLU A 69 2.91 8.38 -4.52
C GLU A 69 2.33 9.69 -3.99
N ASN A 70 1.29 9.61 -3.15
CA ASN A 70 0.66 10.79 -2.56
C ASN A 70 1.63 11.52 -1.61
N ASN A 71 2.43 10.81 -0.82
CA ASN A 71 3.43 11.41 0.06
C ASN A 71 4.51 12.16 -0.73
N VAL A 72 4.96 11.63 -1.86
CA VAL A 72 5.88 12.35 -2.75
C VAL A 72 5.22 13.63 -3.29
N HIS A 73 3.94 13.56 -3.68
CA HIS A 73 3.19 14.73 -4.13
C HIS A 73 3.04 15.79 -3.03
N LEU A 74 2.73 15.38 -1.79
CA LEU A 74 2.65 16.29 -0.64
C LEU A 74 4.00 16.95 -0.34
N ARG A 75 5.10 16.19 -0.31
CA ARG A 75 6.46 16.75 -0.13
C ARG A 75 6.87 17.73 -1.24
N TYR A 76 6.35 17.54 -2.45
CA TYR A 76 6.55 18.47 -3.55
C TYR A 76 5.77 19.76 -3.33
N LEU A 77 4.49 19.67 -2.97
CA LEU A 77 3.65 20.84 -2.66
C LEU A 77 4.19 21.63 -1.46
N GLU A 78 4.69 20.96 -0.42
CA GLU A 78 5.33 21.62 0.74
C GLU A 78 6.60 22.37 0.35
N ARG A 79 7.45 21.78 -0.51
CA ARG A 79 8.67 22.44 -1.01
C ARG A 79 8.40 23.69 -1.87
N HIS A 80 7.23 23.75 -2.50
CA HIS A 80 6.82 24.85 -3.37
C HIS A 80 5.70 25.72 -2.78
N ARG A 81 5.39 25.54 -1.48
CA ARG A 81 4.29 26.23 -0.80
C ARG A 81 4.45 27.74 -0.78
N ASP A 82 5.68 28.23 -0.70
CA ASP A 82 6.00 29.65 -0.63
C ASP A 82 6.13 30.31 -2.02
N PHE A 83 5.93 29.54 -3.11
CA PHE A 83 5.98 30.02 -4.49
C PHE A 83 4.60 30.08 -5.18
N LEU A 84 3.52 29.83 -4.43
CA LEU A 84 2.11 29.94 -4.85
C LEU A 84 1.42 31.06 -4.07
#